data_AF-A0A2H5PZW1-F1
#
_entry.id   AF-A0A2H5PZW1-F1
#
_cell.length_a   1.000
_cell.length_b   1.000
_cell.length_c   1.000
_cell.angle_alpha   90.00
_cell.angle_beta   90.00
_cell.angle_gamma   90.00
#
_symmetry.space_group_name_H-M   'P 1'
#
loop_
_entity.id
_entity.type
_entity.pdbx_description
1 polymer ?
#
loop_
_entity_poly.entity_id
_entity_poly.type
_entity_poly.pdbx_seq_one_letter_code
_entity_poly.pdbx_strand_id
1 'polypeptide(L)'
;MEEDPQISVGRAEDVVESYKRIQVPKNQSTSKHQSSNQQVWLPPPDGWYKMNVDVAIKDQNQIEGLEVVVRDFKGKVVAIAVQRIIYNGNVDHMEVEAVNYGI
;
A
#
# COMPACT_ATOMS: atom_id res chain seq x y z
N MET A 1 14.27 11.17 22.20
CA MET A 1 12.98 11.55 22.81
C MET A 1 12.12 10.31 22.64
N GLU A 2 11.99 9.52 23.70
CA GLU A 2 11.35 8.20 23.68
C GLU A 2 9.85 8.44 23.56
N GLU A 3 9.24 8.04 22.45
CA GLU A 3 7.79 8.20 22.26
C GLU A 3 7.08 7.29 23.27
N ASP A 4 6.16 7.88 24.03
CA ASP A 4 5.39 7.17 25.06
C ASP A 4 4.69 5.96 24.42
N PRO A 5 4.94 4.73 24.91
CA PRO A 5 4.33 3.51 24.38
C PRO A 5 2.81 3.60 24.25
N GLN A 6 2.14 4.36 25.11
CA GLN A 6 0.69 4.55 25.04
C GLN A 6 0.24 5.38 23.82
N ILE A 7 1.06 6.34 23.40
CA ILE A 7 0.81 7.15 22.21
C ILE A 7 0.99 6.32 20.94
N SER A 8 1.98 5.42 20.93
CA SER A 8 2.20 4.49 19.81
C SER A 8 1.05 3.48 19.65
N VAL A 9 0.51 2.98 20.76
CA VAL A 9 -0.62 2.03 20.74
C VAL A 9 -1.89 2.73 20.23
N GLY A 10 -2.20 3.93 20.73
CA GLY A 10 -3.38 4.67 20.26
C GLY A 10 -3.36 4.97 18.77
N ARG A 11 -2.20 5.31 18.21
CA ARG A 11 -2.05 5.51 16.74
C ARG A 11 -2.30 4.22 15.95
N ALA A 12 -1.78 3.10 16.44
CA ALA A 12 -2.01 1.81 15.78
C ALA A 12 -3.49 1.40 15.82
N GLU A 13 -4.16 1.63 16.95
CA GLU A 13 -5.60 1.38 17.12
C GLU A 13 -6.44 2.23 16.16
N ASP A 14 -6.17 3.52 16.06
CA ASP A 14 -6.86 4.44 15.15
C ASP A 14 -6.74 4.01 13.68
N VAL A 15 -5.54 3.58 13.27
CA VAL A 15 -5.30 3.09 11.90
C VAL A 15 -6.11 1.82 11.64
N VAL A 16 -6.11 0.87 12.57
CA VAL A 16 -6.87 -0.39 12.46
C VAL A 16 -8.38 -0.14 12.42
N GLU A 17 -8.89 0.77 13.25
CA GLU A 17 -10.31 1.15 13.24
C GLU A 17 -10.74 1.82 11.93
N SER A 18 -9.89 2.71 11.40
CA SER A 18 -10.16 3.38 10.12
C SER A 18 -10.28 2.37 8.97
N TYR A 19 -9.41 1.36 8.96
CA TYR A 19 -9.42 0.29 7.96
C TYR A 19 -10.69 -0.59 8.05
N LYS A 20 -11.08 -0.98 9.26
CA LYS A 20 -12.29 -1.79 9.50
C LYS A 20 -13.57 -1.09 9.05
N ARG A 21 -13.64 0.25 9.19
CA ARG A 21 -14.80 1.05 8.76
C ARG A 21 -15.00 1.03 7.24
N ILE A 22 -13.91 0.95 6.48
CA ILE A 22 -13.93 0.96 5.01
C ILE A 22 -14.33 -0.42 4.45
N GLN A 23 -14.05 -1.50 5.19
CA GLN A 23 -14.25 -2.89 4.78
C GLN A 23 -15.68 -3.44 4.98
N VAL A 24 -16.63 -2.68 5.53
CA VAL A 24 -18.00 -3.19 5.75
C VAL A 24 -18.70 -3.44 4.39
N PRO A 25 -19.22 -4.64 4.09
CA PRO A 25 -19.80 -4.96 2.78
C PRO A 25 -21.08 -4.17 2.54
N LYS A 26 -21.12 -3.37 1.47
CA LYS A 26 -22.35 -2.74 0.96
C LYS A 26 -23.21 -3.81 0.27
N ASN A 27 -24.15 -4.40 1.00
CA ASN A 27 -25.20 -5.21 0.40
C ASN A 27 -26.50 -4.40 0.24
N GLN A 28 -26.88 -4.25 -1.04
CA GLN A 28 -28.22 -4.08 -1.64
C GLN A 28 -28.85 -2.67 -1.74
N SER A 29 -29.06 -2.21 -2.99
CA SER A 29 -30.39 -2.24 -3.65
C SER A 29 -30.35 -1.63 -5.06
N THR A 30 -31.33 -2.02 -5.87
CA THR A 30 -31.40 -2.01 -7.34
C THR A 30 -31.68 -0.66 -8.02
N SER A 31 -30.97 -0.36 -9.11
CA SER A 31 -31.50 -0.09 -10.48
C SER A 31 -30.73 1.00 -11.26
N LYS A 32 -30.63 0.74 -12.58
CA LYS A 32 -30.22 1.61 -13.69
C LYS A 32 -28.72 1.81 -13.92
N HIS A 33 -28.23 1.13 -14.97
CA HIS A 33 -27.12 1.51 -15.85
C HIS A 33 -26.05 2.41 -15.20
N GLN A 34 -25.19 1.81 -14.38
CA GLN A 34 -23.90 2.40 -14.10
C GLN A 34 -22.91 1.67 -15.02
N SER A 35 -22.41 2.39 -16.04
CA SER A 35 -21.11 2.08 -16.62
C SER A 35 -20.20 1.63 -15.49
N SER A 36 -19.58 0.46 -15.61
CA SER A 36 -18.62 -0.02 -14.62
C SER A 36 -17.68 1.15 -14.29
N ASN A 37 -17.83 1.74 -13.10
CA ASN A 37 -16.89 2.72 -12.57
C ASN A 37 -15.62 1.93 -12.27
N GLN A 38 -14.90 1.55 -13.32
CA GLN A 38 -13.55 1.07 -13.19
C GLN A 38 -12.79 2.23 -12.57
N GLN A 39 -12.31 2.00 -11.36
CA GLN A 39 -11.51 2.98 -10.64
C GLN A 39 -10.22 3.18 -11.45
N VAL A 40 -10.22 4.18 -12.32
CA VAL A 40 -9.08 4.45 -13.22
C VAL A 40 -7.96 5.02 -12.37
N TRP A 41 -6.78 4.44 -12.50
CA TRP A 41 -5.56 4.96 -11.87
C TRP A 41 -5.20 6.31 -12.49
N LEU A 42 -5.42 7.39 -11.72
CA LEU A 42 -5.07 8.75 -12.15
C LEU A 42 -3.63 9.08 -11.73
N PRO A 43 -2.92 9.93 -12.48
CA PRO A 43 -1.65 10.49 -12.03
C PRO A 43 -1.84 11.35 -10.77
N PRO A 44 -0.78 11.58 -9.97
CA PRO A 44 -0.85 12.52 -8.85
C PRO A 44 -1.01 13.98 -9.34
N PRO A 45 -1.43 14.91 -8.47
CA PRO A 45 -1.44 16.35 -8.77
C PRO A 45 -0.05 16.89 -9.12
N ASP A 46 -0.01 18.07 -9.75
CA ASP A 46 1.26 18.77 -10.01
C ASP A 46 2.00 19.09 -8.71
N GLY A 47 3.32 18.93 -8.71
CA GLY A 47 4.18 19.02 -7.53
C GLY A 47 4.19 17.77 -6.64
N TRP A 48 3.41 16.73 -6.95
CA TRP A 48 3.38 15.48 -6.20
C TRP A 48 3.99 14.33 -6.99
N TYR A 49 4.58 13.39 -6.25
CA TYR A 49 4.92 12.08 -6.77
C TYR A 49 3.98 11.03 -6.21
N LYS A 50 3.73 10.00 -7.02
CA LYS A 50 3.01 8.82 -6.57
C LYS A 50 3.98 7.65 -6.54
N MET A 51 4.00 6.97 -5.40
CA MET A 51 4.82 5.81 -5.18
C MET A 51 3.93 4.58 -5.11
N ASN A 52 4.19 3.63 -5.99
CA ASN A 52 3.59 2.31 -5.95
C ASN A 52 4.61 1.38 -5.32
N VAL A 53 4.23 0.68 -4.27
CA VAL A 53 5.06 -0.33 -3.61
C VAL A 53 4.39 -1.69 -3.75
N ASP A 54 5.18 -2.74 -3.90
CA ASP A 54 4.71 -4.13 -4.01
C ASP A 54 5.73 -5.10 -3.42
N VAL A 55 5.24 -6.25 -2.96
CA VAL A 55 6.08 -7.39 -2.56
C VAL A 55 5.76 -8.63 -3.37
N ALA A 56 6.79 -9.22 -3.95
CA ALA A 56 6.72 -10.52 -4.60
C ALA A 56 7.35 -11.60 -3.70
N ILE A 57 6.55 -12.61 -3.32
CA ILE A 57 7.01 -13.75 -2.51
C ILE A 57 7.32 -14.94 -3.41
N LYS A 58 8.49 -15.56 -3.20
CA LYS A 58 8.86 -16.83 -3.83
C LYS A 58 8.99 -17.96 -2.81
N ASP A 59 7.94 -18.77 -2.69
CA ASP A 59 7.79 -19.86 -1.70
C ASP A 59 8.97 -20.85 -1.64
N GLN A 60 9.59 -21.17 -2.78
CA GLN A 60 10.61 -22.21 -2.86
C GLN A 60 11.93 -21.85 -2.15
N ASN A 61 12.25 -20.56 -2.06
CA ASN A 61 13.53 -20.11 -1.53
C ASN A 61 13.39 -19.17 -0.34
N GLN A 62 12.17 -18.88 0.12
CA GLN A 62 11.92 -17.84 1.14
C GLN A 62 12.60 -16.52 0.73
N ILE A 63 12.55 -16.17 -0.56
CA ILE A 63 13.12 -14.92 -1.08
C ILE A 63 11.96 -14.03 -1.49
N GLU A 64 12.09 -12.75 -1.16
CA GLU A 64 11.13 -11.73 -1.53
C GLU A 64 11.77 -10.62 -2.33
N GLY A 65 11.00 -10.08 -3.27
CA GLY A 65 11.33 -8.85 -3.97
C GLY A 65 10.47 -7.72 -3.45
N LEU A 66 11.10 -6.69 -2.89
CA LEU A 66 10.47 -5.40 -2.66
C LEU A 66 10.62 -4.57 -3.93
N GLU A 67 9.54 -3.98 -4.40
CA GLU A 67 9.54 -3.16 -5.60
C GLU A 67 8.87 -1.81 -5.35
N VAL A 68 9.50 -0.74 -5.83
CA VAL A 68 9.00 0.63 -5.73
C VAL A 68 9.04 1.27 -7.11
N VAL A 69 7.94 1.86 -7.53
CA VAL A 69 7.84 2.65 -8.78
C VAL A 69 7.36 4.05 -8.44
N VAL A 70 8.18 5.05 -8.76
CA VAL A 70 7.84 6.46 -8.56
C VAL A 70 7.36 7.07 -9.88
N ARG A 71 6.23 7.76 -9.83
CA ARG A 71 5.60 8.42 -10.98
C ARG A 71 5.40 9.91 -10.73
N ASP A 72 5.66 10.72 -11.75
CA ASP A 72 5.37 12.16 -11.74
C ASP A 72 3.88 12.46 -11.98
N PHE A 73 3.51 13.76 -11.96
CA PHE A 73 2.16 14.24 -12.23
C PHE A 73 1.64 13.99 -13.66
N LYS A 74 2.52 13.59 -14.59
CA LYS A 74 2.14 13.13 -15.94
C LYS A 74 1.96 11.61 -15.98
N GLY A 75 2.11 10.92 -14.84
CA GLY A 75 2.08 9.47 -14.73
C GLY A 75 3.34 8.77 -15.24
N LYS A 76 4.39 9.53 -15.60
CA LYS A 76 5.64 8.97 -16.11
C LYS A 76 6.43 8.36 -14.97
N VAL A 77 6.99 7.18 -15.21
CA VAL A 77 7.94 6.58 -14.27
C VAL A 77 9.22 7.39 -14.28
N VAL A 78 9.63 7.86 -13.10
CA VAL A 78 10.85 8.67 -12.92
C VAL A 78 11.92 7.94 -12.12
N ALA A 79 11.54 6.94 -11.33
CA ALA A 79 12.46 6.07 -10.60
C ALA A 79 11.84 4.69 -10.38
N ILE A 80 12.70 3.68 -10.28
CA ILE A 80 12.35 2.31 -9.92
C ILE A 80 13.42 1.83 -8.94
N ALA A 81 13.01 1.20 -7.84
CA ALA A 81 13.89 0.56 -6.87
C ALA A 81 13.45 -0.89 -6.66
N VAL A 82 14.41 -1.80 -6.55
CA VAL A 82 14.16 -3.24 -6.33
C VAL A 82 15.17 -3.77 -5.34
N GLN A 83 14.70 -4.48 -4.32
CA GLN A 83 15.54 -5.15 -3.33
C GLN A 83 15.09 -6.58 -3.10
N ARG A 84 16.06 -7.50 -2.98
CA ARG A 84 15.79 -8.87 -2.53
C ARG A 84 16.08 -9.01 -1.04
N ILE A 85 15.12 -9.57 -0.31
CA ILE A 85 15.26 -9.87 1.12
C ILE A 85 14.83 -11.31 1.45
N ILE A 86 15.11 -11.75 2.68
CA ILE A 86 14.75 -13.07 3.18
C ILE A 86 13.36 -13.01 3.80
N TYR A 87 12.52 -13.97 3.47
CA TYR A 87 11.15 -14.07 3.97
C TYR A 87 11.09 -14.50 5.42
N ASN A 88 10.43 -13.66 6.21
CA ASN A 88 10.25 -13.88 7.65
C ASN A 88 8.89 -14.50 8.01
N GLY A 89 8.12 -15.01 7.03
CA GLY A 89 6.93 -15.82 7.29
C GLY A 89 5.61 -15.06 7.49
N ASN A 90 5.58 -13.74 7.33
CA ASN A 90 4.36 -12.93 7.50
C ASN A 90 4.20 -11.90 6.39
N VAL A 91 3.17 -12.05 5.54
CA VAL A 91 2.88 -11.14 4.42
C VAL A 91 2.59 -9.71 4.87
N ASP A 92 1.87 -9.53 5.99
CA ASP A 92 1.54 -8.18 6.50
C ASP A 92 2.81 -7.42 6.91
N HIS A 93 3.81 -8.12 7.44
CA HIS A 93 5.11 -7.53 7.77
C HIS A 93 5.86 -7.07 6.52
N MET A 94 5.69 -7.80 5.43
CA MET A 94 6.40 -7.57 4.18
C MET A 94 5.81 -6.40 3.40
N GLU A 95 4.50 -6.24 3.41
CA GLU A 95 3.85 -5.03 2.90
C GLU A 95 4.35 -3.76 3.62
N VAL A 96 4.54 -3.84 4.93
CA VAL A 96 5.14 -2.74 5.71
C VAL A 96 6.60 -2.50 5.31
N GLU A 97 7.36 -3.56 5.06
CA GLU A 97 8.74 -3.45 4.62
C GLU A 97 8.85 -2.82 3.22
N ALA A 98 7.95 -3.13 2.29
CA ALA A 98 7.89 -2.46 0.99
C ALA A 98 7.56 -0.97 1.10
N VAL A 99 6.64 -0.60 2.01
CA VAL A 99 6.35 0.81 2.28
C VAL A 99 7.58 1.51 2.85
N ASN A 100 8.27 0.90 3.82
CA ASN A 100 9.49 1.45 4.41
C ASN A 100 10.63 1.60 3.39
N TYR A 101 10.77 0.63 2.49
CA TYR A 101 11.76 0.68 1.42
C TYR A 101 11.49 1.82 0.41
N GLY A 102 10.23 2.23 0.29
CA GLY A 102 9.85 3.35 -0.56
C GLY A 102 10.14 4.74 0.02
N ILE A 103 10.19 4.90 1.34
CA ILE A 103 10.30 6.22 2.02
C ILE A 103 11.76 6.64 2.18
#